data_AF-A0A925Y7P9-F1
#
_entry.id   AF-A0A925Y7P9-F1
#
_cell.length_a   1.000
_cell.length_b   1.000
_cell.length_c   1.000
_cell.angle_alpha   90.00
_cell.angle_beta   90.00
_cell.angle_gamma   90.00
#
_symmetry.space_group_name_H-M   'P 1'
#
loop_
_entity.id
_entity.type
_entity.pdbx_description
1 polymer ?
#
loop_
_entity_poly.entity_id
_entity_poly.type
_entity_poly.pdbx_seq_one_letter_code
_entity_poly.pdbx_strand_id
1 'polypeptide(L)'
;MHQLTTGKILIVIFGIVTMASGRAKEVGNELDAVDGPNARVMRHEDGSLTLFTRSPDNRTLTKKKYNSKRILTMITIYRMDANRNPINCTISDGQNNKMFKVSYGYRKTDGLLVEERMFDARTRRLNPANGEEMPVQRVCYLYDAQGNRSSPIVYNLLPGKTFEQVFGVKSSALESNPFKDGAPR
;
A
#
# COMPACT_ATOMS: atom_id res chain seq x y z
N MET A 1 -63.88 20.13 -32.89
CA MET A 1 -62.55 19.52 -32.98
C MET A 1 -61.65 20.17 -31.94
N HIS A 2 -61.29 19.41 -30.88
CA HIS A 2 -59.95 19.32 -30.25
C HIS A 2 -58.91 20.41 -30.64
N GLN A 3 -58.21 21.15 -29.76
CA GLN A 3 -57.51 20.83 -28.49
C GLN A 3 -57.11 22.14 -27.72
N LEU A 4 -56.96 22.02 -26.40
CA LEU A 4 -56.29 22.99 -25.50
C LEU A 4 -54.76 22.90 -25.60
N THR A 5 -54.03 23.99 -25.32
CA THR A 5 -52.67 23.93 -24.74
C THR A 5 -52.38 25.25 -23.99
N THR A 6 -52.61 25.35 -22.68
CA THR A 6 -51.74 24.97 -21.54
C THR A 6 -50.50 25.86 -21.40
N GLY A 7 -50.57 26.76 -20.41
CA GLY A 7 -49.51 27.67 -19.99
C GLY A 7 -48.34 26.96 -19.30
N LYS A 8 -47.16 27.58 -19.39
CA LYS A 8 -45.94 27.12 -18.73
C LYS A 8 -45.75 27.88 -17.42
N ILE A 9 -45.84 27.17 -16.31
CA ILE A 9 -45.43 27.61 -14.97
C ILE A 9 -43.92 27.34 -14.84
N LEU A 10 -43.16 28.37 -14.47
CA LEU A 10 -41.73 28.30 -14.19
C LEU A 10 -41.54 27.95 -12.70
N ILE A 11 -41.03 26.75 -12.40
CA ILE A 11 -40.65 26.36 -11.03
C ILE A 11 -39.15 26.60 -10.87
N VAL A 12 -38.79 27.47 -9.92
CA VAL A 12 -37.41 27.70 -9.47
C VAL A 12 -37.08 26.65 -8.42
N ILE A 13 -36.20 25.70 -8.75
CA ILE A 13 -35.69 24.71 -7.78
C ILE A 13 -34.43 25.29 -7.12
N PHE A 14 -34.56 25.59 -5.83
CA PHE A 14 -33.43 25.89 -4.94
C PHE A 14 -32.57 24.62 -4.79
N GLY A 15 -31.39 24.60 -5.43
CA GLY A 15 -30.41 23.55 -5.25
C GLY A 15 -29.72 23.68 -3.88
N ILE A 16 -30.08 22.80 -2.94
CA ILE A 16 -29.31 22.57 -1.73
C ILE A 16 -28.01 21.85 -2.14
N VAL A 17 -26.89 22.56 -2.05
CA VAL A 17 -25.55 21.97 -2.15
C VAL A 17 -25.34 21.13 -0.89
N THR A 18 -25.60 19.83 -0.99
CA THR A 18 -25.19 18.86 0.02
C THR A 18 -23.66 18.76 -0.05
N MET A 19 -22.98 19.37 0.92
CA MET A 19 -21.57 19.08 1.17
C MET A 19 -21.45 17.57 1.43
N ALA A 20 -20.84 16.85 0.50
CA ALA A 20 -20.40 15.48 0.73
C ALA A 20 -19.28 15.51 1.76
N SER A 21 -19.63 15.46 3.05
CA SER A 21 -18.70 15.10 4.10
C SER A 21 -18.25 13.66 3.84
N GLY A 22 -17.02 13.51 3.35
CA GLY A 22 -16.37 12.22 3.23
C GLY A 22 -16.38 11.55 4.60
N ARG A 23 -17.22 10.53 4.77
CA ARG A 23 -17.26 9.71 5.98
C ARG A 23 -15.85 9.15 6.20
N ALA A 24 -15.19 9.62 7.25
CA ALA A 24 -14.07 8.90 7.84
C ALA A 24 -14.58 7.49 8.17
N LYS A 25 -13.97 6.47 7.53
CA LYS A 25 -14.32 5.07 7.72
C LYS A 25 -14.08 4.74 9.20
N GLU A 26 -15.10 4.22 9.88
CA GLU A 26 -15.03 3.94 11.33
C GLU A 26 -13.80 3.07 11.66
N VAL A 27 -12.89 3.66 12.43
CA VAL A 27 -11.61 3.08 12.87
C VAL A 27 -11.78 2.32 14.20
N GLY A 28 -12.97 2.38 14.82
CA GLY A 28 -13.21 2.03 16.24
C GLY A 28 -12.84 0.59 16.64
N ASN A 29 -13.09 -0.42 15.81
CA ASN A 29 -12.81 -1.81 16.18
C ASN A 29 -11.36 -2.24 15.84
N GLU A 30 -10.65 -1.51 14.99
CA GLU A 30 -9.29 -1.89 14.56
C GLU A 30 -8.20 -1.40 15.51
N LEU A 31 -8.45 -0.35 16.29
CA LEU A 31 -7.46 0.20 17.23
C LEU A 31 -7.32 -0.62 18.52
N ASP A 32 -8.41 -1.30 18.88
CA ASP A 32 -8.49 -2.22 20.02
C ASP A 32 -8.16 -3.66 19.62
N ALA A 33 -7.76 -3.87 18.37
CA ALA A 33 -7.33 -5.17 17.89
C ALA A 33 -6.19 -5.73 18.77
N VAL A 34 -6.26 -7.04 18.98
CA VAL A 34 -5.25 -7.84 19.64
C VAL A 34 -4.74 -8.91 18.69
N ASP A 35 -3.62 -9.52 19.03
CA ASP A 35 -3.09 -10.64 18.26
C ASP A 35 -4.08 -11.80 18.24
N GLY A 36 -4.24 -12.39 17.06
CA GLY A 36 -5.15 -13.52 16.85
C GLY A 36 -4.77 -14.35 15.63
N PRO A 37 -5.56 -15.35 15.22
CA PRO A 37 -5.18 -16.24 14.13
C PRO A 37 -4.85 -15.52 12.81
N ASN A 38 -5.47 -14.36 12.55
CA ASN A 38 -5.31 -13.61 11.31
C ASN A 38 -4.97 -12.13 11.52
N ALA A 39 -4.63 -11.73 12.74
CA ALA A 39 -4.29 -10.34 13.08
C ALA A 39 -3.01 -10.29 13.91
N ARG A 40 -2.15 -9.32 13.61
CA ARG A 40 -0.96 -8.98 14.40
C ARG A 40 -0.90 -7.49 14.61
N VAL A 41 -0.62 -7.06 15.83
CA VAL A 41 -0.60 -5.65 16.21
C VAL A 41 0.78 -5.29 16.74
N MET A 42 1.47 -4.41 16.01
CA MET A 42 2.73 -3.83 16.46
C MET A 42 2.49 -2.43 17.00
N ARG A 43 2.87 -2.21 18.26
CA ARG A 43 2.82 -0.91 18.94
C ARG A 43 4.25 -0.38 19.03
N HIS A 44 4.46 0.86 18.62
CA HIS A 44 5.78 1.50 18.62
C HIS A 44 5.93 2.44 19.81
N GLU A 45 7.17 2.70 20.23
CA GLU A 45 7.48 3.56 21.38
C GLU A 45 6.96 4.99 21.22
N ASP A 46 6.92 5.50 19.99
CA ASP A 46 6.37 6.82 19.65
C ASP A 46 4.84 6.91 19.74
N GLY A 47 4.18 5.82 20.15
CA GLY A 47 2.73 5.69 20.26
C GLY A 47 2.02 5.37 18.94
N SER A 48 2.76 5.26 17.82
CA SER A 48 2.20 4.81 16.55
C SER A 48 1.87 3.31 16.58
N LEU A 49 1.06 2.86 15.62
CA LEU A 49 0.56 1.49 15.54
C LEU A 49 0.67 0.96 14.12
N THR A 50 1.11 -0.29 13.96
CA THR A 50 0.94 -1.04 12.71
C THR A 50 0.05 -2.26 12.94
N LEU A 51 -1.08 -2.34 12.24
CA LEU A 51 -1.96 -3.50 12.22
C LEU A 51 -1.72 -4.32 10.94
N PHE A 52 -1.52 -5.62 11.10
CA PHE A 52 -1.47 -6.58 10.00
C PHE A 52 -2.67 -7.51 10.08
N THR A 53 -3.40 -7.64 8.99
CA THR A 53 -4.47 -8.64 8.84
C THR A 53 -4.21 -9.50 7.62
N ARG A 54 -4.44 -10.81 7.72
CA ARG A 54 -4.33 -11.73 6.59
C ARG A 54 -5.69 -12.33 6.24
N SER A 55 -5.92 -12.60 4.95
CA SER A 55 -7.09 -13.35 4.52
C SER A 55 -7.00 -14.82 4.97
N PRO A 56 -8.13 -15.51 5.18
CA PRO A 56 -8.12 -16.92 5.61
C PRO A 56 -7.36 -17.87 4.67
N ASP A 57 -7.33 -17.56 3.37
CA ASP A 57 -6.59 -18.30 2.34
C ASP A 57 -5.09 -17.95 2.29
N ASN A 58 -4.62 -17.03 3.16
CA ASN A 58 -3.26 -16.49 3.20
C ASN A 58 -2.78 -15.82 1.89
N ARG A 59 -3.67 -15.51 0.95
CA ARG A 59 -3.31 -14.88 -0.34
C ARG A 59 -3.22 -13.36 -0.28
N THR A 60 -3.73 -12.75 0.79
CA THR A 60 -3.71 -11.31 0.98
C THR A 60 -3.24 -10.97 2.39
N LEU A 61 -2.25 -10.07 2.47
CA LEU A 61 -1.82 -9.45 3.72
C LEU A 61 -2.12 -7.95 3.61
N THR A 62 -2.81 -7.39 4.59
CA THR A 62 -3.08 -5.95 4.70
C THR A 62 -2.28 -5.41 5.86
N LYS A 63 -1.52 -4.35 5.62
CA LYS A 63 -0.79 -3.58 6.63
C LYS A 63 -1.41 -2.19 6.71
N LYS A 64 -1.83 -1.78 7.89
CA LYS A 64 -2.33 -0.44 8.18
C LYS A 64 -1.38 0.23 9.18
N LYS A 65 -0.92 1.44 8.87
CA LYS A 65 -0.14 2.26 9.81
C LYS A 65 -1.00 3.40 10.32
N TYR A 66 -0.97 3.61 11.62
CA TYR A 66 -1.60 4.72 12.31
C TYR A 66 -0.51 5.53 13.00
N ASN A 67 -0.63 6.85 13.01
CA ASN A 67 0.27 7.69 13.78
C ASN A 67 -0.05 7.64 15.29
N SER A 68 0.73 8.35 16.10
CA SER A 68 0.55 8.43 17.56
C SER A 68 -0.80 9.01 18.00
N LYS A 69 -1.49 9.74 17.10
CA LYS A 69 -2.86 10.25 17.31
C LYS A 69 -3.95 9.28 16.84
N ARG A 70 -3.60 8.02 16.54
CA ARG A 70 -4.51 6.96 16.06
C ARG A 70 -5.17 7.27 14.70
N ILE A 71 -4.62 8.19 13.93
CA ILE A 71 -5.09 8.50 12.57
C ILE A 71 -4.41 7.54 11.61
N LEU A 72 -5.20 6.86 10.77
CA LEU A 72 -4.68 6.01 9.69
C LEU A 72 -3.90 6.86 8.69
N THR A 73 -2.64 6.53 8.47
CA THR A 73 -1.74 7.27 7.58
C THR A 73 -1.41 6.50 6.30
N MET A 74 -1.43 5.17 6.35
CA MET A 74 -1.06 4.34 5.20
C MET A 74 -1.74 2.98 5.24
N ILE A 75 -2.12 2.50 4.06
CA ILE A 75 -2.63 1.15 3.82
C ILE A 75 -1.73 0.48 2.79
N THR A 76 -1.23 -0.72 3.06
CA THR A 76 -0.52 -1.54 2.08
C THR A 76 -1.17 -2.90 1.97
N ILE A 77 -1.56 -3.28 0.76
CA ILE A 77 -2.19 -4.57 0.47
C ILE A 77 -1.22 -5.40 -0.37
N TYR A 78 -0.69 -6.47 0.21
CA TYR A 78 0.17 -7.44 -0.46
C TYR A 78 -0.66 -8.60 -1.00
N ARG A 79 -0.32 -9.03 -2.21
CA ARG A 79 -0.77 -10.30 -2.78
C ARG A 79 0.35 -11.32 -2.64
N MET A 80 0.00 -12.50 -2.16
CA MET A 80 0.96 -13.54 -1.79
C MET A 80 0.87 -14.75 -2.74
N ASP A 81 2.00 -15.39 -2.99
CA ASP A 81 2.05 -16.70 -3.65
C ASP A 81 1.58 -17.83 -2.70
N ALA A 82 1.61 -19.06 -3.19
CA ALA A 82 1.24 -20.24 -2.39
C ALA A 82 2.19 -20.48 -1.20
N ASN A 83 3.43 -19.99 -1.29
CA ASN A 83 4.46 -20.09 -0.25
C ASN A 83 4.44 -18.91 0.73
N ARG A 84 3.46 -18.00 0.61
CA ARG A 84 3.33 -16.79 1.42
C ARG A 84 4.48 -15.80 1.21
N ASN A 85 5.02 -15.73 0.01
CA ASN A 85 5.91 -14.66 -0.43
C ASN A 85 5.09 -13.56 -1.13
N PRO A 86 5.36 -12.27 -0.90
CA PRO A 86 4.67 -11.20 -1.61
C PRO A 86 5.04 -11.20 -3.11
N ILE A 87 4.05 -11.17 -3.99
CA ILE A 87 4.21 -11.06 -5.46
C ILE A 87 4.15 -9.60 -5.89
N ASN A 88 3.18 -8.87 -5.34
CA ASN A 88 3.01 -7.44 -5.54
C ASN A 88 2.31 -6.81 -4.34
N CYS A 89 2.38 -5.49 -4.23
CA CYS A 89 1.54 -4.75 -3.30
C CYS A 89 1.07 -3.42 -3.89
N THR A 90 -0.03 -2.91 -3.34
CA THR A 90 -0.49 -1.54 -3.55
C THR A 90 -0.35 -0.77 -2.24
N ILE A 91 0.24 0.42 -2.31
CA ILE A 91 0.38 1.35 -1.20
C ILE A 91 -0.57 2.52 -1.44
N SER A 92 -1.42 2.79 -0.47
CA SER A 92 -2.35 3.91 -0.45
C SER A 92 -2.13 4.77 0.79
N ASP A 93 -2.55 6.03 0.72
CA ASP A 93 -2.64 6.91 1.90
C ASP A 93 -3.77 6.47 2.85
N GLY A 94 -3.93 7.20 3.96
CA GLY A 94 -4.99 6.96 4.94
C GLY A 94 -6.42 7.17 4.43
N GLN A 95 -6.59 7.85 3.29
CA GLN A 95 -7.87 8.07 2.61
C GLN A 95 -8.11 7.04 1.50
N ASN A 96 -7.20 6.06 1.36
CA ASN A 96 -7.23 5.00 0.36
C ASN A 96 -6.96 5.47 -1.09
N ASN A 97 -6.33 6.64 -1.27
CA ASN A 97 -5.82 7.04 -2.58
C ASN A 97 -4.52 6.27 -2.87
N LYS A 98 -4.46 5.61 -4.04
CA LYS A 98 -3.27 4.83 -4.44
C LYS A 98 -2.09 5.76 -4.69
N MET A 99 -0.98 5.45 -4.04
CA MET A 99 0.28 6.18 -4.18
C MET A 99 1.27 5.40 -5.03
N PHE A 100 1.47 4.11 -4.69
CA PHE A 100 2.47 3.27 -5.34
C PHE A 100 1.97 1.85 -5.59
N LYS A 101 2.58 1.20 -6.58
CA LYS A 101 2.50 -0.24 -6.80
C LYS A 101 3.90 -0.81 -6.66
N VAL A 102 4.06 -1.98 -6.04
CA VAL A 102 5.36 -2.66 -5.94
C VAL A 102 5.25 -4.05 -6.51
N SER A 103 6.27 -4.50 -7.25
CA SER A 103 6.43 -5.89 -7.63
C SER A 103 7.69 -6.48 -6.99
N TYR A 104 7.63 -7.77 -6.68
CA TYR A 104 8.70 -8.51 -6.00
C TYR A 104 9.27 -9.55 -6.97
N GLY A 105 10.57 -9.48 -7.22
CA GLY A 105 11.32 -10.36 -8.10
C GLY A 105 12.10 -11.40 -7.29
N TYR A 106 11.82 -12.68 -7.56
CA TYR A 106 12.50 -13.81 -6.93
C TYR A 106 13.41 -14.51 -7.92
N ARG A 107 14.58 -14.94 -7.44
CA ARG A 107 15.50 -15.76 -8.21
C ARG A 107 14.92 -17.16 -8.39
N LYS A 108 14.88 -17.64 -9.64
CA LYS A 108 14.23 -18.91 -9.98
C LYS A 108 14.89 -20.15 -9.35
N THR A 109 16.20 -20.09 -9.09
CA THR A 109 16.97 -21.25 -8.64
C THR A 109 16.68 -21.64 -7.20
N ASP A 110 16.42 -20.67 -6.33
CA ASP A 110 16.29 -20.87 -4.88
C ASP A 110 15.13 -20.08 -4.24
N GLY A 111 14.38 -19.32 -5.04
CA GLY A 111 13.23 -18.57 -4.55
C GLY A 111 13.58 -17.39 -3.65
N LEU A 112 14.83 -16.93 -3.63
CA LEU A 112 15.24 -15.78 -2.82
C LEU A 112 14.77 -14.46 -3.45
N LEU A 113 14.31 -13.51 -2.62
CA LEU A 113 13.90 -12.17 -3.05
C LEU A 113 15.13 -11.37 -3.47
N VAL A 114 15.27 -11.09 -4.77
CA VAL A 114 16.43 -10.35 -5.30
C VAL A 114 16.12 -8.90 -5.62
N GLU A 115 14.84 -8.56 -5.80
CA GLU A 115 14.46 -7.21 -6.21
C GLU A 115 13.05 -6.82 -5.77
N GLU A 116 12.88 -5.58 -5.33
CA GLU A 116 11.59 -4.89 -5.24
C GLU A 116 11.58 -3.72 -6.23
N ARG A 117 10.54 -3.63 -7.06
CA ARG A 117 10.37 -2.54 -8.03
C ARG A 117 9.12 -1.75 -7.67
N MET A 118 9.30 -0.51 -7.26
CA MET A 118 8.20 0.41 -6.93
C MET A 118 7.88 1.30 -8.13
N PHE A 119 6.60 1.51 -8.41
CA PHE A 119 6.06 2.32 -9.50
C PHE A 119 5.09 3.36 -8.93
N ASP A 120 5.06 4.57 -9.51
CA ASP A 120 4.04 5.56 -9.18
C ASP A 120 2.67 5.07 -9.69
N ALA A 121 1.69 4.98 -8.80
CA ALA A 121 0.36 4.51 -9.16
C ALA A 121 -0.50 5.58 -9.83
N ARG A 122 -0.14 6.86 -9.67
CA ARG A 122 -0.88 8.02 -10.16
C ARG A 122 -0.43 8.42 -11.55
N THR A 123 0.84 8.18 -11.87
CA THR A 123 1.42 8.51 -13.18
C THR A 123 2.28 7.36 -13.69
N ARG A 124 1.90 6.78 -14.82
CA ARG A 124 2.71 5.75 -15.48
C ARG A 124 3.86 6.41 -16.21
N ARG A 125 5.08 6.19 -15.73
CA ARG A 125 6.30 6.57 -16.44
C ARG A 125 6.68 5.45 -17.39
N LEU A 126 6.77 5.73 -18.69
CA LEU A 126 7.14 4.73 -19.68
C LEU A 126 8.56 4.97 -20.17
N ASN A 127 9.29 3.89 -20.42
CA ASN A 127 10.59 3.93 -21.07
C ASN A 127 10.37 4.29 -22.55
N PRO A 128 10.99 5.37 -23.07
CA PRO A 128 10.79 5.79 -24.45
C PRO A 128 11.30 4.76 -25.48
N ALA A 129 12.21 3.87 -25.11
CA ALA A 129 12.79 2.89 -26.02
C ALA A 129 11.88 1.68 -26.28
N ASN A 130 11.08 1.25 -25.29
CA ASN A 130 10.30 0.02 -25.37
C ASN A 130 8.84 0.13 -24.85
N GLY A 131 8.43 1.29 -24.33
CA GLY A 131 7.09 1.54 -23.81
C GLY A 131 6.79 0.87 -22.46
N GLU A 132 7.77 0.21 -21.83
CA GLU A 132 7.55 -0.47 -20.55
C GLU A 132 7.47 0.53 -19.38
N GLU A 133 6.65 0.22 -18.38
CA GLU A 133 6.54 1.05 -17.19
C GLU A 133 7.84 1.01 -16.39
N MET A 134 8.39 2.18 -16.04
CA MET A 134 9.65 2.33 -15.33
C MET A 134 9.40 2.48 -13.82
N PRO A 135 10.13 1.73 -12.98
CA PRO A 135 10.03 1.91 -11.53
C PRO A 135 10.59 3.26 -11.10
N VAL A 136 9.99 3.88 -10.09
CA VAL A 136 10.50 5.08 -9.40
C VAL A 136 11.58 4.74 -8.38
N GLN A 137 11.58 3.51 -7.88
CA GLN A 137 12.63 2.98 -7.01
C GLN A 137 12.84 1.49 -7.28
N ARG A 138 14.09 1.04 -7.14
CA ARG A 138 14.44 -0.37 -7.03
C ARG A 138 15.16 -0.62 -5.71
N VAL A 139 14.85 -1.72 -5.06
CA VAL A 139 15.61 -2.24 -3.91
C VAL A 139 16.13 -3.60 -4.31
N CYS A 140 17.45 -3.77 -4.35
CA CYS A 140 18.10 -5.00 -4.79
C CYS A 140 18.81 -5.67 -3.62
N TYR A 141 18.82 -7.00 -3.64
CA TYR A 141 19.46 -7.84 -2.64
C TYR A 141 20.46 -8.77 -3.29
N LEU A 142 21.63 -8.88 -2.68
CA LEU A 142 22.63 -9.88 -3.01
C LEU A 142 22.64 -10.96 -1.93
N TYR A 143 23.11 -12.14 -2.30
CA TYR A 143 23.22 -13.27 -1.40
C TYR A 143 24.59 -13.90 -1.54
N ASP A 144 25.21 -14.25 -0.42
CA ASP A 144 26.43 -15.04 -0.40
C ASP A 144 26.14 -16.53 -0.70
N ALA A 145 27.18 -17.35 -0.73
CA ALA A 145 27.07 -18.78 -1.02
C ALA A 145 26.29 -19.55 0.07
N GLN A 146 26.17 -19.00 1.27
CA GLN A 146 25.45 -19.57 2.40
C GLN A 146 23.97 -19.13 2.42
N GLY A 147 23.57 -18.23 1.51
CA GLY A 147 22.21 -17.70 1.44
C GLY A 147 21.95 -16.52 2.38
N ASN A 148 22.98 -15.92 2.97
CA ASN A 148 22.82 -14.71 3.77
C ASN A 148 22.59 -13.51 2.87
N ARG A 149 21.60 -12.69 3.22
CA ARG A 149 21.21 -11.51 2.46
C ARG A 149 22.11 -10.32 2.77
N SER A 150 22.53 -9.59 1.74
CA SER A 150 23.20 -8.30 1.87
C SER A 150 22.28 -7.24 2.51
N SER A 151 22.87 -6.13 2.95
CA SER A 151 22.08 -4.91 3.13
C SER A 151 21.37 -4.53 1.82
N PRO A 152 20.18 -3.92 1.88
CA PRO A 152 19.45 -3.52 0.68
C PRO A 152 20.22 -2.46 -0.13
N ILE A 153 20.34 -2.66 -1.44
CA ILE A 153 20.92 -1.68 -2.37
C ILE A 153 19.77 -0.90 -3.01
N VAL A 154 19.67 0.40 -2.71
CA VAL A 154 18.53 1.23 -3.11
C VAL A 154 18.89 2.14 -4.28
N TYR A 155 18.15 2.02 -5.38
CA TYR A 155 18.23 2.91 -6.53
C TYR A 155 17.00 3.81 -6.57
N ASN A 156 17.19 5.12 -6.38
CA ASN A 156 16.14 6.08 -6.67
C ASN A 156 16.23 6.50 -8.14
N LEU A 157 15.13 6.35 -8.85
CA LEU A 157 15.05 6.60 -10.28
C LEU A 157 14.20 7.83 -10.59
N LEU A 158 13.86 8.64 -9.59
CA LEU A 158 13.25 9.96 -9.79
C LEU A 158 14.35 11.00 -10.06
N PRO A 159 14.34 11.63 -11.24
CA PRO A 159 15.33 12.65 -11.57
C PRO A 159 15.31 13.81 -10.55
N GLY A 160 16.49 14.19 -10.07
CA GLY A 160 16.67 15.38 -9.23
C GLY A 160 16.09 15.32 -7.82
N LYS A 161 15.60 14.16 -7.36
CA LYS A 161 15.10 13.99 -5.98
C LYS A 161 15.78 12.81 -5.29
N THR A 162 16.22 13.03 -4.05
CA THR A 162 16.68 11.95 -3.16
C THR A 162 15.50 11.11 -2.69
N PHE A 163 15.76 9.90 -2.19
CA PHE A 163 14.68 9.02 -1.72
C PHE A 163 13.99 9.64 -0.51
N GLU A 164 14.78 10.21 0.38
CA GLU A 164 14.34 10.87 1.60
C GLU A 164 13.38 12.03 1.31
N GLN A 165 13.66 12.79 0.24
CA GLN A 165 12.80 13.88 -0.22
C GLN A 165 11.45 13.42 -0.78
N VAL A 166 11.33 12.16 -1.22
CA VAL A 166 10.10 11.66 -1.86
C VAL A 166 9.33 10.70 -0.97
N PHE A 167 10.05 9.91 -0.17
CA PHE A 167 9.52 8.75 0.53
C PHE A 167 9.93 8.70 2.02
N GLY A 168 10.84 9.58 2.47
CA GLY A 168 11.35 9.59 3.84
C GLY A 168 12.37 8.47 4.12
N VAL A 169 12.17 7.69 5.18
CA VAL A 169 13.14 6.68 5.63
C VAL A 169 13.20 5.48 4.69
N LYS A 170 14.41 5.06 4.29
CA LYS A 170 14.65 3.83 3.52
C LYS A 170 14.11 2.65 4.31
N SER A 171 13.00 2.07 3.86
CA SER A 171 12.49 0.82 4.41
C SER A 171 11.97 -0.05 3.29
N SER A 172 12.23 -1.36 3.38
CA SER A 172 11.50 -2.30 2.53
C SER A 172 10.05 -2.33 2.98
N ALA A 173 9.11 -2.55 2.06
CA ALA A 173 7.70 -2.47 2.42
C ALA A 173 7.32 -3.54 3.46
N LEU A 174 7.98 -4.70 3.44
CA LEU A 174 7.78 -5.83 4.35
C LEU A 174 9.12 -6.52 4.66
N GLU A 175 9.84 -6.03 5.67
CA GLU A 175 11.15 -6.58 6.06
C GLU A 175 11.07 -8.00 6.60
N SER A 176 9.98 -8.33 7.30
CA SER A 176 9.66 -9.66 7.81
C SER A 176 8.16 -9.93 7.71
N ASN A 177 7.78 -11.20 7.50
CA ASN A 177 6.37 -11.61 7.55
C ASN A 177 5.97 -11.79 9.03
N PRO A 178 5.02 -10.99 9.56
CA PRO A 178 4.65 -11.03 10.99
C PRO A 178 3.91 -12.31 11.40
N PHE A 179 3.62 -13.21 10.46
CA PHE A 179 2.97 -14.51 10.69
C PHE A 179 3.89 -15.71 10.43
N LYS A 180 5.18 -15.51 10.16
CA LYS A 180 6.16 -16.60 10.05
C LYS A 180 6.70 -16.91 11.46
N ASP A 181 6.70 -18.18 11.84
CA ASP A 181 6.95 -18.63 13.22
C ASP A 181 8.22 -18.03 13.84
N GLY A 182 8.12 -17.52 15.07
CA GLY A 182 9.26 -17.18 15.92
C GLY A 182 9.92 -15.80 15.75
N ALA A 183 9.23 -14.77 15.23
CA ALA A 183 9.79 -13.41 15.31
C ALA A 183 10.05 -13.03 16.79
N PRO A 184 11.23 -12.47 17.13
CA PRO A 184 11.58 -12.14 18.50
C PRO A 184 10.60 -11.10 19.06
N ARG A 185 10.34 -11.23 20.35
CA ARG A 185 9.66 -10.20 21.17
C ARG A 185 10.38 -8.86 21.03
#